data_AF-A0A7S9CQZ2-F1
#
_entry.id   AF-A0A7S9CQZ2-F1
#
_cell.length_a   1.000
_cell.length_b   1.000
_cell.length_c   1.000
_cell.angle_alpha   90.00
_cell.angle_beta   90.00
_cell.angle_gamma   90.00
#
_symmetry.space_group_name_H-M   'P 1'
#
loop_
_entity.id
_entity.type
_entity.pdbx_description
1 polymer ?
#
loop_
_entity_poly.entity_id
_entity_poly.type
_entity_poly.pdbx_seq_one_letter_code
_entity_poly.pdbx_strand_id
1 'polypeptide(L)'
;MSHYVRDGHESRRTDPVTWHEWVISADRVVARTQVSADLVVSTVFVGLDMGCDPSSPLLFETELMKAGVSSVDARRVRYSTWAEAEVGHEEIVREYRGF
;
A
#
# COMPACT_ATOMS: atom_id res chain seq x y z
N MET A 1 1.59 3.19 -17.44
CA MET A 1 1.11 2.92 -16.08
C MET A 1 -0.35 3.35 -16.00
N SER A 2 -1.25 2.48 -15.57
CA SER A 2 -2.69 2.79 -15.43
C SER A 2 -2.95 3.45 -14.06
N HIS A 3 -3.99 4.27 -13.97
CA HIS A 3 -4.34 5.05 -12.77
C HIS A 3 -5.68 4.60 -12.21
N TYR A 4 -5.80 4.56 -10.89
CA TYR A 4 -6.95 4.07 -10.15
C TYR A 4 -7.24 4.92 -8.93
N VAL A 5 -8.52 5.20 -8.69
CA VAL A 5 -9.02 5.83 -7.46
C VAL A 5 -9.80 4.80 -6.65
N ARG A 6 -10.00 5.07 -5.37
CA ARG A 6 -10.74 4.20 -4.47
C ARG A 6 -12.06 4.85 -4.01
N ASP A 7 -13.09 4.02 -3.92
CA ASP A 7 -14.34 4.30 -3.21
C ASP A 7 -14.60 3.14 -2.23
N GLY A 8 -14.57 3.42 -0.92
CA GLY A 8 -14.55 2.36 0.09
C GLY A 8 -13.36 1.40 -0.09
N HIS A 9 -13.59 0.11 -0.30
CA HIS A 9 -12.55 -0.89 -0.57
C HIS A 9 -12.44 -1.27 -2.05
N GLU A 10 -13.22 -0.63 -2.93
CA GLU A 10 -13.21 -0.89 -4.37
C GLU A 10 -12.27 0.06 -5.11
N SER A 11 -11.55 -0.49 -6.09
CA SER A 11 -10.63 0.27 -6.94
C SER A 11 -11.24 0.45 -8.33
N ARG A 12 -11.26 1.68 -8.85
CA ARG A 12 -11.81 2.00 -10.16
C ARG A 12 -10.76 2.70 -11.02
N ARG A 13 -10.59 2.21 -12.25
CA ARG A 13 -9.69 2.82 -13.23
C ARG A 13 -10.19 4.22 -13.59
N THR A 14 -9.26 5.16 -13.74
CA THR A 14 -9.55 6.54 -14.09
C THR A 14 -8.45 7.13 -14.98
N ASP A 15 -8.64 8.34 -15.49
CA ASP A 15 -7.60 9.11 -16.16
C ASP A 15 -6.60 9.72 -15.16
N PRO A 16 -5.38 10.10 -15.61
CA PRO A 16 -4.33 10.63 -14.73
C PRO A 16 -4.68 11.93 -14.01
N VAL A 17 -5.53 12.79 -14.60
CA VAL A 17 -5.89 14.09 -14.01
C VAL A 17 -6.82 13.88 -12.83
N THR A 18 -7.88 13.10 -13.02
CA THR A 18 -8.80 12.73 -11.93
C THR A 18 -8.07 11.99 -10.81
N TRP A 19 -7.12 11.12 -11.16
CA TRP A 19 -6.28 10.45 -10.17
C TRP A 19 -5.43 11.45 -9.36
N HIS A 20 -4.80 12.41 -10.04
CA HIS A 20 -3.95 13.41 -9.39
C HIS A 20 -4.73 14.27 -8.41
N GLU A 21 -5.94 14.71 -8.78
CA GLU A 21 -6.80 15.48 -7.89
C GLU A 21 -7.21 14.65 -6.66
N TRP A 22 -7.56 13.38 -6.88
CA TRP A 22 -7.97 12.47 -5.82
C TRP A 22 -6.83 12.15 -4.84
N VAL A 23 -5.63 11.82 -5.34
CA VAL A 23 -4.51 11.32 -4.52
C VAL A 23 -3.99 12.37 -3.53
N ILE A 24 -4.20 13.66 -3.81
CA ILE A 24 -3.74 14.78 -2.97
C ILE A 24 -4.47 14.81 -1.63
N SER A 25 -5.78 14.51 -1.60
CA SER A 25 -6.62 14.64 -0.41
C SER A 25 -7.23 13.33 0.09
N ALA A 26 -7.17 12.26 -0.69
CA ALA A 26 -7.76 10.99 -0.31
C ALA A 26 -7.05 10.36 0.89
N ASP A 27 -7.83 9.75 1.79
CA ASP A 27 -7.29 8.77 2.71
C ASP A 27 -6.95 7.49 1.93
N ARG A 28 -5.67 7.13 1.95
CA ARG A 28 -5.12 5.99 1.21
C ARG A 28 -4.56 4.92 2.12
N VAL A 29 -4.65 5.10 3.44
CA VAL A 29 -4.08 4.16 4.39
C VAL A 29 -5.01 2.96 4.52
N VAL A 30 -4.47 1.77 4.29
CA VAL A 30 -5.14 0.50 4.60
C VAL A 30 -4.93 0.19 6.08
N ALA A 31 -3.68 0.18 6.51
CA ALA A 31 -3.29 -0.09 7.88
C ALA A 31 -1.91 0.52 8.15
N ARG A 32 -1.68 0.91 9.40
CA ARG A 32 -0.38 1.41 9.85
C ARG A 32 -0.14 0.92 11.28
N THR A 33 0.94 0.19 11.47
CA THR A 33 1.24 -0.49 12.74
C THR A 33 2.67 -0.22 13.17
N GLN A 34 2.85 0.34 14.37
CA GLN A 34 4.15 0.39 15.03
C GLN A 34 4.48 -1.02 15.56
N VAL A 35 5.62 -1.58 15.17
CA VAL A 35 6.05 -2.93 15.59
C VAL A 35 7.24 -2.91 16.56
N SER A 36 8.04 -1.84 16.59
CA SER A 36 9.05 -1.59 17.62
C SER A 36 9.22 -0.08 17.85
N ALA A 37 10.16 0.37 18.69
CA ALA A 37 10.41 1.81 18.90
C ALA A 37 10.71 2.55 17.58
N ASP A 38 11.42 1.89 16.67
CA ASP A 38 11.88 2.49 15.42
C ASP A 38 11.19 1.93 14.18
N LEU A 39 10.41 0.85 14.25
CA LEU A 39 9.86 0.19 13.06
C LEU A 39 8.35 0.35 12.92
N VAL A 40 7.91 0.72 11.72
CA VAL A 40 6.51 0.87 11.33
C VAL A 40 6.24 0.06 10.07
N VAL A 41 5.17 -0.74 10.08
CA VAL A 41 4.60 -1.33 8.87
C VAL A 41 3.48 -0.41 8.39
N SER A 42 3.55 0.03 7.13
CA SER A 42 2.54 0.90 6.53
C SER A 42 2.04 0.30 5.23
N THR A 43 0.73 0.14 5.12
CA THR A 43 0.06 -0.35 3.92
C THR A 43 -0.83 0.73 3.36
N VAL A 44 -0.65 1.03 2.07
CA VAL A 44 -1.35 2.10 1.38
C VAL A 44 -1.89 1.66 0.03
N PHE A 45 -2.96 2.29 -0.39
CA PHE A 45 -3.37 2.32 -1.79
C PHE A 45 -2.53 3.35 -2.55
N VAL A 46 -1.75 2.88 -3.52
CA VAL A 46 -0.90 3.72 -4.38
C VAL A 46 -1.72 4.33 -5.51
N GLY A 47 -2.67 3.56 -6.07
CA GLY A 47 -3.51 3.98 -7.19
C GLY A 47 -2.78 4.07 -8.53
N LEU A 48 -1.54 3.58 -8.58
CA LEU A 48 -0.79 3.34 -9.81
C LEU A 48 -0.65 1.84 -9.99
N ASP A 49 -0.92 1.35 -11.19
CA ASP A 49 -0.66 -0.05 -11.51
C ASP A 49 0.84 -0.29 -11.63
N MET A 50 1.40 -0.89 -10.58
CA MET A 50 2.82 -1.28 -10.50
C MET A 50 3.08 -2.70 -11.01
N GLY A 51 2.06 -3.38 -11.53
CA GLY A 51 2.17 -4.72 -12.10
C GLY A 51 2.63 -4.71 -13.56
N CYS A 52 3.08 -5.88 -14.02
CA CYS A 52 3.34 -6.13 -15.44
C CYS A 52 2.15 -6.78 -16.16
N ASP A 53 1.23 -7.38 -15.39
CA ASP A 53 0.03 -8.04 -15.92
C ASP A 53 -1.18 -7.08 -15.83
N PRO A 54 -1.71 -6.60 -16.97
CA PRO A 54 -2.83 -5.67 -16.99
C PRO A 54 -4.14 -6.28 -16.49
N SER A 55 -4.25 -7.60 -16.35
CA SER A 55 -5.42 -8.29 -15.81
C SER A 55 -5.45 -8.37 -14.28
N SER A 56 -4.30 -8.11 -13.63
CA SER A 56 -4.15 -8.13 -12.17
C SER A 56 -3.30 -6.93 -11.73
N PRO A 57 -3.90 -5.73 -11.69
CA PRO A 57 -3.15 -4.51 -11.38
C PRO A 57 -2.71 -4.51 -9.92
N LEU A 58 -1.43 -4.18 -9.67
CA LEU A 58 -0.88 -4.10 -8.30
C LEU A 58 -1.01 -2.67 -7.77
N LEU A 59 -2.08 -2.42 -7.01
CA LEU A 59 -2.52 -1.09 -6.60
C LEU A 59 -2.19 -0.75 -5.15
N PHE A 60 -1.84 -1.75 -4.36
CA PHE A 60 -1.55 -1.63 -2.93
C PHE A 60 -0.08 -1.93 -2.67
N GLU A 61 0.49 -1.29 -1.64
CA GLU A 61 1.85 -1.54 -1.20
C GLU A 61 1.92 -1.56 0.32
N THR A 62 2.54 -2.60 0.87
CA THR A 62 3.01 -2.64 2.26
C THR A 62 4.51 -2.43 2.28
N GLU A 63 4.97 -1.47 3.08
CA GLU A 63 6.38 -1.16 3.31
C GLU A 63 6.71 -1.18 4.82
N LEU A 64 7.89 -1.72 5.15
CA LEU A 64 8.51 -1.58 6.46
C LEU A 64 9.41 -0.34 6.47
N MET A 65 9.13 0.59 7.38
CA MET A 65 9.81 1.88 7.51
C MET A 65 10.51 1.97 8.87
N LYS A 66 11.63 2.69 8.92
CA LYS A 66 12.36 2.99 10.17
C LYS A 66 12.15 4.45 10.51
N ALA A 67 12.01 4.79 11.78
CA ALA A 67 11.94 6.18 12.21
C ALA A 67 13.12 6.98 11.63
N GLY A 68 12.81 8.05 10.89
CA GLY A 68 13.81 8.90 10.23
C GLY A 68 14.39 8.34 8.92
N VAL A 69 13.99 7.16 8.45
CA VAL A 69 14.41 6.57 7.17
C VAL A 69 13.19 6.04 6.42
N SER A 70 13.01 6.48 5.17
CA SER A 70 11.84 6.13 4.36
C SER A 70 11.69 4.63 4.06
N SER A 71 12.71 3.80 4.29
CA SER A 71 12.63 2.34 4.11
C SER A 71 13.74 1.64 4.89
N VAL A 72 13.42 0.53 5.55
CA VAL A 72 14.39 -0.40 6.16
C VAL A 72 14.30 -1.65 5.33
N ASP A 73 15.42 -2.06 4.74
CA ASP A 73 15.55 -3.30 3.99
C ASP A 73 14.79 -3.41 2.67
N ALA A 74 14.33 -2.30 2.07
CA ALA A 74 13.68 -2.29 0.76
C ALA A 74 12.46 -3.24 0.63
N ARG A 75 11.95 -3.75 1.76
CA ARG A 75 10.86 -4.73 1.77
C ARG A 75 9.57 -4.01 1.43
N ARG A 76 9.13 -4.23 0.19
CA ARG A 76 7.87 -3.76 -0.36
C ARG A 76 7.14 -4.95 -0.95
N VAL A 77 5.93 -5.18 -0.47
CA VAL A 77 5.04 -6.21 -1.01
C VAL A 77 3.83 -5.51 -1.59
N ARG A 78 3.39 -5.97 -2.76
CA ARG A 78 2.30 -5.35 -3.51
C ARG A 78 1.16 -6.32 -3.68
N TYR A 79 -0.05 -5.76 -3.73
CA TYR A 79 -1.29 -6.54 -3.78
C TYR A 79 -2.25 -5.92 -4.78
N SER A 80 -3.16 -6.76 -5.29
CA SER A 80 -4.17 -6.32 -6.26
C SER A 80 -5.43 -5.80 -5.56
N THR A 81 -5.75 -6.35 -4.39
CA THR A 81 -6.98 -6.02 -3.66
C THR A 81 -6.72 -5.50 -2.24
N TRP A 82 -7.72 -4.80 -1.70
CA TRP A 82 -7.70 -4.33 -0.31
C TRP A 82 -7.56 -5.48 0.68
N ALA A 83 -8.34 -6.55 0.50
CA ALA A 83 -8.34 -7.70 1.39
C ALA A 83 -6.97 -8.42 1.41
N GLU A 84 -6.33 -8.59 0.24
CA GLU A 84 -4.97 -9.14 0.17
C GLU A 84 -3.97 -8.22 0.89
N ALA A 85 -4.13 -6.90 0.76
CA ALA A 85 -3.27 -5.93 1.41
C ALA A 85 -3.42 -5.96 2.94
N GLU A 86 -4.63 -6.16 3.47
CA GLU A 86 -4.88 -6.36 4.92
C GLU A 86 -4.21 -7.62 5.44
N VAL A 87 -4.41 -8.76 4.75
CA VAL A 87 -3.78 -10.03 5.13
C VAL A 87 -2.26 -9.91 5.10
N GLY A 88 -1.71 -9.38 4.01
CA GLY A 88 -0.27 -9.20 3.87
C GLY A 88 0.33 -8.21 4.86
N HIS A 89 -0.41 -7.18 5.28
CA HIS A 89 -0.02 -6.29 6.37
C HIS A 89 0.16 -7.07 7.68
N GLU A 90 -0.83 -7.88 8.04
CA GLU A 90 -0.79 -8.66 9.28
C GLU A 90 0.36 -9.68 9.30
N GLU A 91 0.63 -10.33 8.17
CA GLU A 91 1.75 -11.27 8.03
C GLU A 91 3.09 -10.59 8.35
N ILE A 92 3.34 -9.42 7.76
CA ILE A 92 4.56 -8.64 8.01
C ILE A 92 4.59 -8.18 9.48
N VAL A 93 3.47 -7.69 10.02
CA VAL A 93 3.40 -7.29 11.44
C VAL A 93 3.75 -8.46 12.38
N ARG A 94 3.23 -9.66 12.13
CA ARG A 94 3.51 -10.85 12.94
C ARG A 94 4.98 -11.24 12.88
N GLU A 95 5.59 -11.17 11.70
CA GLU A 95 7.01 -11.46 11.51
C GLU A 95 7.90 -10.54 12.35
N TYR A 96 7.64 -9.22 12.34
CA TYR A 96 8.48 -8.24 13.04
C TYR A 96 8.11 -8.00 14.52
N ARG A 97 7.01 -8.59 15.01
CA ARG A 97 6.66 -8.61 16.45
C ARG A 97 7.18 -9.85 17.19
N GLY A 98 7.57 -10.90 16.47
CA GLY A 98 8.02 -12.17 17.03
C GLY A 98 9.52 -12.27 17.33
N PHE A 99 10.27 -11.17 17.15
CA PHE A 99 11.68 -11.01 17.51
C PHE A 99 11.84 -10.07 18.70
#